data_AF-A0A0M0LSS8-F1
#
_entry.id   AF-A0A0M0LSS8-F1
#
_cell.length_a   1.000
_cell.length_b   1.000
_cell.length_c   1.000
_cell.angle_alpha   90.00
_cell.angle_beta   90.00
_cell.angle_gamma   90.00
#
_symmetry.space_group_name_H-M   'P 1'
#
loop_
_entity.id
_entity.type
_entity.pdbx_description
1 polymer ?
#
loop_
_entity_poly.entity_id
_entity_poly.type
_entity_poly.pdbx_seq_one_letter_code
_entity_poly.pdbx_strand_id
1 'polypeptide(L)'
;MRACLPLFVVLCGLLGSASALVVPARALMPEVTPASASRTVLSLRTARVAMQVDAPVRPKVDVPQLAPTKPSSDKDNEKAKKYKVLLFNDNVNRREYVARILVGAIPGMSQADAYLVMQKAHKQGMAVVGVWVFEVAEAYCDKLKSGGLIASVTEED
;
A
#
# COMPACT_ATOMS: atom_id res chain seq x y z
N MET A 1 41.24 15.01 -63.67
CA MET A 1 40.44 15.81 -64.62
C MET A 1 39.07 16.07 -64.00
N ARG A 2 38.67 17.35 -63.90
CA ARG A 2 37.30 17.92 -63.90
C ARG A 2 36.24 17.26 -62.98
N ALA A 3 35.86 17.87 -61.84
CA ALA A 3 34.92 19.00 -61.68
C ALA A 3 33.46 18.70 -62.10
N CYS A 4 32.52 18.66 -61.14
CA CYS A 4 31.28 19.46 -61.12
C CYS A 4 30.33 19.07 -59.97
N LEU A 5 29.99 20.07 -59.16
CA LEU A 5 28.81 20.16 -58.28
C LEU A 5 27.51 20.21 -59.14
N PRO A 6 26.28 20.01 -58.61
CA PRO A 6 25.62 20.98 -57.72
C PRO A 6 24.80 20.35 -56.57
N LEU A 7 24.84 20.93 -55.36
CA LEU A 7 23.88 21.94 -54.88
C LEU A 7 22.47 21.36 -54.67
N PHE A 8 22.22 20.76 -53.51
CA PHE A 8 20.87 20.65 -52.95
C PHE A 8 20.83 21.36 -51.59
N VAL A 9 19.95 22.33 -51.56
CA VAL A 9 19.70 23.33 -50.52
C VAL A 9 19.18 22.65 -49.26
N VAL A 10 19.94 22.71 -48.17
CA VAL A 10 19.46 22.40 -46.81
C VAL A 10 19.03 23.72 -46.18
N LEU A 11 17.73 24.01 -46.20
CA LEU A 11 17.13 25.12 -45.46
C LEU A 11 15.75 24.70 -44.95
N CYS A 12 15.69 24.20 -43.72
CA CYS A 12 14.47 24.02 -42.93
C CYS A 12 14.92 23.66 -41.51
N GLY A 13 14.57 24.32 -40.41
CA GLY A 13 13.81 25.51 -40.10
C GLY A 13 13.91 25.62 -38.58
N LEU A 14 14.52 26.69 -38.07
CA LEU A 14 14.56 27.01 -36.63
C LEU A 14 13.51 28.08 -36.35
N LEU A 15 13.15 28.21 -35.07
CA LEU A 15 12.13 29.07 -34.41
C LEU A 15 10.81 28.29 -34.20
N GLY A 16 10.46 27.84 -33.01
CA GLY A 16 10.60 28.48 -31.70
C GLY A 16 9.25 29.06 -31.31
N SER A 17 8.30 28.20 -30.94
CA SER A 17 6.94 28.63 -30.56
C SER A 17 6.96 29.22 -29.15
N ALA A 18 6.62 30.49 -29.05
CA ALA A 18 6.55 31.24 -27.80
C ALA A 18 5.27 30.91 -27.02
N SER A 19 5.46 30.53 -25.76
CA SER A 19 4.40 30.43 -24.74
C SER A 19 3.76 31.79 -24.46
N ALA A 20 2.43 31.84 -24.45
CA ALA A 20 1.68 32.85 -23.72
C ALA A 20 0.34 32.27 -23.27
N LEU A 21 0.33 31.75 -22.03
CA LEU A 21 -0.88 31.44 -21.27
C LEU A 21 -1.63 32.75 -20.99
N VAL A 22 -2.81 32.90 -21.58
CA VAL A 22 -3.80 33.90 -21.15
C VAL A 22 -4.76 33.21 -20.19
N VAL A 23 -4.68 33.57 -18.91
CA VAL A 23 -5.68 33.23 -17.89
C VAL A 23 -6.61 34.44 -17.77
N PRO A 24 -7.93 34.31 -18.00
CA PRO A 24 -8.88 35.27 -17.47
C PRO A 24 -9.34 34.83 -16.08
N ALA A 25 -8.83 35.53 -15.07
CA ALA A 25 -9.37 35.55 -13.73
C ALA A 25 -10.63 36.43 -13.72
N ARG A 26 -11.82 35.84 -13.57
CA ARG A 26 -13.03 36.58 -13.14
C ARG A 26 -14.16 35.67 -12.66
N ALA A 27 -13.97 35.02 -11.51
CA ALA A 27 -15.08 34.43 -10.79
C ALA A 27 -15.73 35.50 -9.90
N LEU A 28 -17.01 35.69 -10.17
CA LEU A 28 -17.96 36.62 -9.59
C LEU A 28 -18.14 36.35 -8.08
N MET A 29 -17.95 37.38 -7.26
CA MET A 29 -18.34 37.38 -5.85
C MET A 29 -19.86 37.49 -5.75
N PRO A 30 -20.56 36.69 -4.93
CA PRO A 30 -21.90 37.05 -4.49
C PRO A 30 -21.83 38.02 -3.31
N GLU A 31 -22.61 39.08 -3.48
CA GLU A 31 -22.89 40.18 -2.59
C GLU A 31 -23.35 39.72 -1.19
N VAL A 32 -22.84 40.41 -0.18
CA VAL A 32 -23.29 40.36 1.22
C VAL A 32 -24.44 41.33 1.42
N THR A 33 -25.60 40.84 1.87
CA THR A 33 -26.66 41.67 2.47
C THR A 33 -27.05 41.12 3.84
N PRO A 34 -27.04 41.94 4.92
CA PRO A 34 -27.67 41.58 6.18
C PRO A 34 -28.99 42.35 6.33
N ALA A 35 -30.12 41.65 6.44
CA ALA A 35 -31.37 42.25 6.85
C ALA A 35 -32.12 41.35 7.83
N SER A 36 -32.20 41.89 9.05
CA SER A 36 -33.01 41.50 10.21
C SER A 36 -34.44 41.06 9.87
N ALA A 37 -34.91 39.98 10.50
CA ALA A 37 -36.23 39.92 11.12
C ALA A 37 -36.40 38.66 11.98
N SER A 38 -36.76 38.91 13.24
CA SER A 38 -37.06 37.95 14.30
C SER A 38 -38.35 37.18 14.04
N ARG A 39 -38.38 35.88 14.36
CA ARG A 39 -39.59 35.16 14.82
C ARG A 39 -39.25 33.81 15.44
N THR A 40 -39.39 33.75 16.75
CA THR A 40 -39.49 32.56 17.60
C THR A 40 -40.48 31.55 17.02
N VAL A 41 -40.02 30.33 16.74
CA VAL A 41 -40.87 29.13 16.68
C VAL A 41 -40.17 27.94 17.34
N LEU A 42 -40.67 27.64 18.53
CA LEU A 42 -40.88 26.34 19.16
C LEU A 42 -39.95 25.16 18.80
N SER A 43 -39.27 24.71 19.86
CA SER A 43 -38.52 23.46 20.00
C SER A 43 -39.24 22.23 19.43
N LEU A 44 -38.63 21.59 18.43
CA LEU A 44 -38.68 20.14 18.28
C LEU A 44 -37.27 19.60 18.47
N ARG A 45 -37.07 18.90 19.60
CA ARG A 45 -35.87 18.11 19.87
C ARG A 45 -35.76 16.99 18.82
N THR A 46 -35.04 17.22 17.74
CA THR A 46 -34.56 16.13 16.89
C THR A 46 -33.41 15.47 17.64
N ALA A 47 -33.70 14.35 18.28
CA ALA A 47 -32.69 13.47 18.85
C ALA A 47 -31.70 13.12 17.75
N ARG A 48 -30.45 13.61 17.86
CA ARG A 48 -29.34 13.10 17.08
C ARG A 48 -29.07 11.68 17.58
N VAL A 49 -29.55 10.68 16.85
CA VAL A 49 -29.02 9.33 16.96
C VAL A 49 -27.57 9.41 16.46
N ALA A 50 -26.62 9.37 17.39
CA ALA A 50 -25.22 9.17 17.07
C ALA A 50 -25.09 7.74 16.51
N MET A 51 -25.03 7.59 15.18
CA MET A 51 -24.55 6.36 14.59
C MET A 51 -23.05 6.29 14.86
N GLN A 52 -22.69 5.56 15.91
CA GLN A 52 -21.34 5.07 16.11
C GLN A 52 -21.07 4.10 14.96
N VAL A 53 -20.21 4.49 14.03
CA VAL A 53 -19.56 3.52 13.14
C VAL A 53 -18.48 2.87 13.99
N ASP A 54 -18.87 1.80 14.69
CA ASP A 54 -17.92 0.90 15.32
C ASP A 54 -16.89 0.47 14.28
N ALA A 55 -15.62 0.75 14.57
CA ALA A 55 -14.52 0.22 13.79
C ALA A 55 -14.65 -1.30 13.71
N PRO A 56 -14.39 -1.94 12.55
CA PRO A 56 -14.43 -3.39 12.45
C PRO A 56 -13.37 -3.97 13.38
N VAL A 57 -13.83 -4.46 14.54
CA VAL A 57 -13.07 -5.34 15.42
C VAL A 57 -12.66 -6.52 14.56
N ARG A 58 -11.36 -6.66 14.31
CA ARG A 58 -10.81 -7.87 13.70
C ARG A 58 -11.30 -9.03 14.56
N PRO A 59 -12.10 -9.98 14.03
CA PRO A 59 -12.47 -11.15 14.81
C PRO A 59 -11.17 -11.87 15.14
N LYS A 60 -10.82 -11.89 16.43
CA LYS A 60 -9.78 -12.76 16.94
C LYS A 60 -10.28 -14.17 16.64
N VAL A 61 -9.69 -14.82 15.64
CA VAL A 61 -9.99 -16.21 15.35
C VAL A 61 -9.51 -17.00 16.56
N ASP A 62 -10.45 -17.34 17.44
CA ASP A 62 -10.23 -18.26 18.54
C ASP A 62 -9.95 -19.63 17.93
N VAL A 63 -8.66 -19.88 17.70
CA VAL A 63 -8.17 -21.22 17.38
C VAL A 63 -8.53 -22.13 18.55
N PRO A 64 -9.31 -23.20 18.36
CA PRO A 64 -9.74 -24.08 19.45
C PRO A 64 -8.55 -24.58 20.26
N GLN A 65 -8.56 -24.28 21.55
CA GLN A 65 -7.51 -24.67 22.49
C GLN A 65 -7.67 -26.16 22.84
N LEU A 66 -7.05 -27.03 22.04
CA LEU A 66 -6.87 -28.44 22.39
C LEU A 66 -5.57 -28.56 23.21
N ALA A 67 -5.68 -28.63 24.53
CA ALA A 67 -4.65 -29.27 25.35
C ALA A 67 -4.74 -30.79 25.12
N PRO A 68 -3.63 -31.56 25.03
CA PRO A 68 -2.86 -31.86 26.25
C PRO A 68 -1.36 -32.19 26.10
N THR A 69 -0.72 -32.31 27.27
CA THR A 69 0.55 -33.01 27.61
C THR A 69 1.88 -32.25 27.49
N LYS A 70 2.49 -32.05 28.66
CA LYS A 70 3.91 -31.73 28.84
C LYS A 70 4.72 -33.01 28.52
N PRO A 71 5.70 -32.99 27.61
CA PRO A 71 6.78 -33.97 27.65
C PRO A 71 7.87 -33.42 28.57
N SER A 72 7.98 -34.03 29.75
CA SER A 72 9.17 -33.97 30.58
C SER A 72 10.32 -34.67 29.86
N SER A 73 11.35 -33.93 29.46
CA SER A 73 12.69 -34.48 29.31
C SER A 73 13.69 -33.36 29.13
N ASP A 74 14.54 -33.18 30.13
CA ASP A 74 15.80 -32.43 30.07
C ASP A 74 16.69 -32.99 28.96
N LYS A 75 16.65 -32.33 27.80
CA LYS A 75 17.60 -32.44 26.70
C LYS A 75 17.75 -31.01 26.18
N ASP A 76 18.98 -30.59 26.03
CA ASP A 76 19.46 -29.25 25.69
C ASP A 76 18.44 -28.37 24.96
N ASN A 77 18.17 -27.20 25.54
CA ASN A 77 17.21 -26.20 25.10
C ASN A 77 17.69 -25.53 23.79
N GLU A 78 17.79 -26.31 22.71
CA GLU A 78 17.91 -25.81 21.35
C GLU A 78 16.63 -25.05 21.04
N LYS A 79 16.65 -23.75 21.32
CA LYS A 79 15.59 -22.82 20.97
C LYS A 79 15.21 -23.10 19.51
N ALA A 80 13.96 -23.51 19.28
CA ALA A 80 13.48 -23.77 17.93
C ALA A 80 13.74 -22.52 17.07
N LYS A 81 14.62 -22.68 16.07
CA LYS A 81 15.03 -21.57 15.21
C LYS A 81 13.80 -21.02 14.49
N LYS A 82 13.62 -19.71 14.59
CA LYS A 82 12.54 -18.99 13.92
C LYS A 82 13.09 -18.32 12.67
N TYR A 83 12.28 -18.27 11.63
CA TYR A 83 12.64 -17.70 10.35
C TYR A 83 11.65 -16.61 9.98
N LYS A 84 12.18 -15.45 9.59
CA LYS A 84 11.39 -14.32 9.12
C LYS A 84 11.36 -14.30 7.60
N VAL A 85 10.18 -14.06 7.03
CA VAL A 85 10.02 -13.81 5.59
C VAL A 85 10.07 -12.31 5.35
N LEU A 86 10.98 -11.89 4.48
CA LEU A 86 11.23 -10.52 4.10
C LEU A 86 10.68 -10.27 2.71
N LEU A 87 9.93 -9.19 2.56
CA LEU A 87 9.47 -8.66 1.28
C LEU A 87 10.33 -7.45 0.90
N PHE A 88 10.86 -7.42 -0.30
CA PHE A 88 11.61 -6.29 -0.84
C PHE A 88 10.74 -5.47 -1.78
N ASN A 89 10.97 -4.16 -1.79
CA ASN A 89 10.33 -3.27 -2.73
C ASN A 89 10.98 -3.39 -4.11
N ASP A 90 10.15 -3.38 -5.13
CA ASP A 90 10.54 -3.35 -6.54
C ASP A 90 9.93 -2.13 -7.24
N ASN A 91 10.35 -1.86 -8.48
CA ASN A 91 9.86 -0.73 -9.29
C ASN A 91 8.92 -1.16 -10.43
N VAL A 92 8.53 -2.44 -10.49
CA VAL A 92 7.76 -3.03 -11.58
C VAL A 92 6.30 -3.25 -11.17
N ASN A 93 6.07 -3.69 -9.93
CA ASN A 93 4.78 -4.07 -9.41
C ASN A 93 4.02 -2.88 -8.80
N ARG A 94 2.70 -2.82 -9.05
CA ARG A 94 1.82 -1.82 -8.40
C ARG A 94 1.54 -2.20 -6.95
N ARG A 95 1.40 -1.19 -6.09
CA ARG A 95 1.12 -1.36 -4.65
C ARG A 95 -0.10 -2.23 -4.37
N GLU A 96 -1.17 -2.06 -5.14
CA GLU A 96 -2.41 -2.83 -5.02
C GLU A 96 -2.22 -4.29 -5.45
N TYR A 97 -1.36 -4.54 -6.43
CA TYR A 97 -1.00 -5.89 -6.85
C TYR A 97 -0.24 -6.62 -5.74
N VAL A 98 0.80 -5.98 -5.18
CA VAL A 98 1.58 -6.53 -4.07
C VAL A 98 0.69 -6.88 -2.87
N ALA A 99 -0.21 -5.98 -2.48
CA ALA A 99 -1.14 -6.23 -1.37
C ALA A 99 -2.08 -7.43 -1.64
N ARG A 100 -2.57 -7.61 -2.87
CA ARG A 100 -3.42 -8.77 -3.22
C ARG A 100 -2.65 -10.08 -3.17
N ILE A 101 -1.42 -10.11 -3.68
CA ILE A 101 -0.57 -11.31 -3.63
C ILE A 101 -0.24 -11.69 -2.20
N LEU A 102 0.05 -10.72 -1.32
CA LEU A 102 0.29 -10.97 0.11
C LEU A 102 -0.89 -11.66 0.80
N VAL A 103 -2.12 -11.20 0.54
CA VAL A 103 -3.35 -11.83 1.07
C VAL A 103 -3.55 -13.24 0.52
N GLY A 104 -3.22 -13.48 -0.76
CA GLY A 104 -3.35 -14.80 -1.38
C GLY A 104 -2.27 -15.80 -0.95
N ALA A 105 -1.05 -15.33 -0.69
CA ALA A 105 0.08 -16.17 -0.31
C ALA A 105 -0.01 -16.63 1.15
N ILE A 106 -0.48 -15.75 2.04
CA ILE A 106 -0.45 -15.95 3.49
C ILE A 106 -1.87 -16.12 4.02
N PRO A 107 -2.24 -17.32 4.50
CA PRO A 107 -3.56 -17.55 5.04
C PRO A 107 -3.79 -16.70 6.30
N GLY A 108 -4.93 -16.02 6.37
CA GLY A 108 -5.32 -15.19 7.52
C GLY A 108 -4.79 -13.76 7.51
N MET A 109 -4.02 -13.34 6.50
CA MET A 109 -3.60 -11.94 6.36
C MET A 109 -4.76 -11.08 5.86
N SER A 110 -5.13 -10.05 6.62
CA SER A 110 -6.15 -9.10 6.16
C SER A 110 -5.59 -8.17 5.08
N GLN A 111 -6.46 -7.67 4.20
CA GLN A 111 -6.05 -6.71 3.16
C GLN A 111 -5.42 -5.44 3.75
N ALA A 112 -5.90 -4.99 4.91
CA ALA A 112 -5.34 -3.84 5.61
C ALA A 112 -3.89 -4.09 6.06
N ASP A 113 -3.60 -5.28 6.62
CA ASP A 113 -2.25 -5.62 7.07
C ASP A 113 -1.29 -5.81 5.90
N ALA A 114 -1.75 -6.47 4.83
CA ALA A 114 -0.99 -6.62 3.61
C ALA A 114 -0.59 -5.25 3.04
N TYR A 115 -1.51 -4.28 3.06
CA TYR A 115 -1.24 -2.92 2.61
C TYR A 115 -0.21 -2.22 3.52
N LEU A 116 -0.28 -2.42 4.84
CA LEU A 116 0.70 -1.86 5.79
C LEU A 116 2.10 -2.43 5.56
N VAL A 117 2.23 -3.76 5.36
CA VAL A 117 3.52 -4.42 5.09
C VAL A 117 4.09 -3.96 3.75
N MET A 118 3.27 -3.94 2.70
CA MET A 118 3.66 -3.42 1.39
C MET A 118 4.13 -1.96 1.49
N GLN A 119 3.41 -1.11 2.23
CA GLN A 119 3.78 0.29 2.36
C GLN A 119 5.09 0.48 3.14
N LYS A 120 5.35 -0.36 4.16
CA LYS A 120 6.65 -0.41 4.84
C LYS A 120 7.76 -0.77 3.85
N ALA A 121 7.58 -1.82 3.06
CA ALA A 121 8.56 -2.23 2.06
C ALA A 121 8.84 -1.09 1.08
N HIS A 122 7.80 -0.42 0.59
CA HIS A 122 7.94 0.70 -0.33
C HIS A 122 8.73 1.88 0.24
N LYS A 123 8.54 2.19 1.51
CA LYS A 123 9.22 3.33 2.17
C LYS A 123 10.64 2.98 2.66
N GLN A 124 10.84 1.76 3.14
CA GLN A 124 12.07 1.31 3.80
C GLN A 124 12.97 0.45 2.90
N GLY A 125 12.50 0.09 1.69
CA GLY A 125 13.16 -0.84 0.79
C GLY A 125 12.84 -2.32 1.08
N MET A 126 12.47 -2.66 2.32
CA MET A 126 12.08 -4.00 2.73
C MET A 126 11.12 -3.98 3.92
N ALA A 127 10.38 -5.06 4.12
CA ALA A 127 9.53 -5.26 5.29
C ALA A 127 9.49 -6.72 5.72
N VAL A 128 9.39 -6.94 7.04
CA VAL A 128 9.10 -8.26 7.60
C VAL A 128 7.61 -8.52 7.40
N VAL A 129 7.31 -9.64 6.75
CA VAL A 129 5.93 -10.09 6.52
C VAL A 129 5.41 -10.87 7.73
N GLY A 130 6.28 -11.68 8.32
CA GLY A 130 6.00 -12.42 9.55
C GLY A 130 7.12 -13.41 9.86
N VAL A 131 6.91 -14.20 10.91
CA VAL A 131 7.87 -15.17 11.44
C VAL A 131 7.21 -16.54 11.52
N TRP A 132 7.87 -17.55 10.98
CA TRP A 132 7.41 -18.94 10.95
C TRP A 132 8.57 -19.92 11.16
N VAL A 133 8.25 -21.21 11.22
CA VAL A 133 9.23 -22.29 11.10
C VAL A 133 9.77 -22.35 9.66
N PHE A 134 10.97 -22.90 9.48
CA PHE A 134 11.69 -22.91 8.20
C PHE A 134 10.84 -23.39 7.01
N GLU A 135 10.24 -24.57 7.12
CA GLU A 135 9.47 -25.20 6.04
C GLU A 135 8.29 -24.32 5.57
N VAL A 136 7.60 -23.69 6.52
CA VAL A 136 6.44 -22.82 6.23
C VAL A 136 6.92 -21.49 5.65
N ALA A 137 8.02 -20.94 6.17
CA ALA A 137 8.60 -19.69 5.67
C ALA A 137 9.06 -19.84 4.22
N GLU A 138 9.71 -20.96 3.86
CA GLU A 138 10.13 -21.26 2.49
C GLU A 138 8.93 -21.40 1.55
N ALA A 139 7.92 -22.16 1.96
CA ALA A 139 6.69 -22.33 1.17
C ALA A 139 5.97 -21.00 0.89
N TYR A 140 5.92 -20.08 1.86
CA TYR A 140 5.36 -18.74 1.64
C TYR A 140 6.26 -17.86 0.76
N CYS A 141 7.58 -17.95 0.93
CA CYS A 141 8.54 -17.25 0.07
C CYS A 141 8.36 -17.65 -1.40
N ASP A 142 8.19 -18.94 -1.68
CA ASP A 142 7.97 -19.44 -3.05
C ASP A 142 6.65 -18.98 -3.65
N LYS A 143 5.58 -18.92 -2.83
CA LYS A 143 4.30 -18.33 -3.26
C LYS A 143 4.44 -16.85 -3.62
N LEU A 144 5.21 -16.08 -2.86
CA LEU A 144 5.46 -14.67 -3.16
C LEU A 144 6.29 -14.51 -4.45
N LYS A 145 7.34 -15.33 -4.62
CA LYS A 145 8.19 -15.34 -5.82
C LYS A 145 7.44 -15.74 -7.08
N SER A 146 6.61 -16.78 -7.01
CA SER A 146 5.73 -17.19 -8.11
C SER A 146 4.70 -16.12 -8.47
N GLY A 147 4.29 -15.28 -7.50
CA GLY A 147 3.50 -14.08 -7.72
C GLY A 147 4.27 -12.89 -8.31
N GLY A 148 5.57 -13.04 -8.61
CA GLY A 148 6.42 -11.99 -9.18
C GLY A 148 6.96 -10.98 -8.16
N LEU A 149 6.92 -11.30 -6.87
CA LEU A 149 7.48 -10.45 -5.80
C LEU A 149 8.89 -10.89 -5.41
N ILE A 150 9.69 -9.94 -4.94
CA ILE A 150 11.03 -10.22 -4.44
C ILE A 150 10.93 -10.51 -2.94
N ALA A 151 11.20 -11.77 -2.55
CA ALA A 151 11.14 -12.21 -1.16
C ALA A 151 12.36 -13.07 -0.78
N SER A 152 12.75 -13.01 0.49
CA SER A 152 13.82 -13.84 1.07
C SER A 152 13.46 -14.34 2.46
N VAL A 153 14.03 -15.47 2.88
CA VAL A 153 13.90 -16.02 4.23
C VAL A 153 15.21 -15.79 4.97
N THR A 154 15.14 -15.36 6.23
CA THR A 154 16.33 -15.13 7.07
C THR A 154 16.06 -15.66 8.48
N GLU A 155 17.11 -16.11 9.16
CA GLU A 155 17.03 -16.51 10.57
C GLU A 155 16.67 -15.29 11.45
N GLU A 156 15.85 -15.54 12.47
CA GLU A 156 15.60 -14.61 13.56
C GLU A 156 16.52 -14.98 14.73
N ASP A 157 17.44 -14.08 15.07
CA ASP A 157 18.42 -14.24 16.16
C ASP A 157 17.80 -14.07 17.56
#